data_AF-A0A7W4HWJ2-F1
#
_entry.id   AF-A0A7W4HWJ2-F1
#
_cell.length_a   1.000
_cell.length_b   1.000
_cell.length_c   1.000
_cell.angle_alpha   90.00
_cell.angle_beta   90.00
_cell.angle_gamma   90.00
#
_symmetry.space_group_name_H-M   'P 1'
#
loop_
_entity.id
_entity.type
_entity.pdbx_description
1 polymer ?
#
loop_
_entity_poly.entity_id
_entity_poly.type
_entity_poly.pdbx_seq_one_letter_code
_entity_poly.pdbx_strand_id
1 'polypeptide(L)'
;MEHHPSPHLPEYSPDNERAAQLEKDRQYLLFLLANDLGYDTRDISISSEHSDIEASVNPAHYMITIPPRQECQQPGRTVAIYPDITLVFDTHATQQCRPEQHGSLESCTKEELLDLIKQDPACGLELPHGQRFTASMVDALTHPITEARARITEAMELEQKHHIAQTRRSLGKVTIHRAAEELRVAPQTVEKALDDPVIREKLGKIATTQRGTELQHLLTPPQVAILAEHLQSTPPPEGYRTLNGIAKKLGIGGNTVRRIIDELNSAGADIHGKEYHKATGLSYRYYSPTDQREIESWAREKGLFTPAPAGYLLRTAVAEKLHATYATINHAIKALGITPEQYRVRRQNGQPSHKRGYHLSPKQAEQVAAYLGRSLGATVR
;
A
#
# COMPACT_ATOMS: atom_id res chain seq x y z
N MET A 1 -2.09 41.31 64.37
CA MET A 1 -1.87 40.91 62.96
C MET A 1 -2.81 39.74 62.72
N GLU A 2 -3.90 40.02 62.03
CA GLU A 2 -4.91 39.03 61.69
C GLU A 2 -4.33 38.09 60.64
N HIS A 3 -4.32 36.78 60.92
CA HIS A 3 -3.97 35.76 59.95
C HIS A 3 -5.25 35.32 59.24
N HIS A 4 -5.44 35.79 58.00
CA HIS A 4 -6.43 35.21 57.10
C HIS A 4 -5.98 33.78 56.71
N PRO A 5 -6.85 32.77 56.82
CA PRO A 5 -6.59 31.48 56.19
C PRO A 5 -6.70 31.65 54.66
N SER A 6 -5.68 31.16 53.96
CA SER A 6 -5.63 31.10 52.50
C SER A 6 -6.83 30.31 51.96
N PRO A 7 -7.50 30.74 50.88
CA PRO A 7 -8.59 29.98 50.29
C PRO A 7 -8.03 28.70 49.69
N HIS A 8 -8.44 27.54 50.22
CA HIS A 8 -8.27 26.25 49.56
C HIS A 8 -9.01 26.31 48.22
N LEU A 9 -8.26 26.32 47.12
CA LEU A 9 -8.80 25.99 45.81
C LEU A 9 -9.17 24.49 45.84
N PRO A 10 -10.35 24.09 45.36
CA PRO A 10 -10.72 22.68 45.31
C PRO A 10 -9.77 21.94 44.38
N GLU A 11 -9.14 20.89 44.92
CA GLU A 11 -8.26 19.99 44.18
C GLU A 11 -9.02 19.38 43.00
N TYR A 12 -8.42 19.50 41.81
CA TYR A 12 -8.94 18.97 40.56
C TYR A 12 -8.76 17.44 40.57
N SER A 13 -9.74 16.71 41.08
CA SER A 13 -9.74 15.24 41.10
C SER A 13 -10.44 14.68 39.85
N PRO A 14 -9.81 13.77 39.09
CA PRO A 14 -10.43 13.12 37.93
C PRO A 14 -11.68 12.29 38.30
N ASP A 15 -11.81 11.89 39.56
CA ASP A 15 -13.00 11.19 40.05
C ASP A 15 -14.23 12.11 40.13
N ASN A 16 -14.03 13.42 40.37
CA ASN A 16 -15.11 14.41 40.36
C ASN A 16 -15.64 14.65 38.94
N GLU A 17 -14.77 14.64 37.92
CA GLU A 17 -15.20 14.78 36.52
C GLU A 17 -16.01 13.57 36.05
N ARG A 18 -15.59 12.35 36.43
CA ARG A 18 -16.30 11.12 36.10
C ARG A 18 -17.66 11.04 36.77
N ALA A 19 -17.76 11.39 38.05
CA ALA A 19 -19.01 11.45 38.77
C ALA A 19 -19.97 12.51 38.17
N ALA A 20 -19.45 13.70 37.83
CA ALA A 20 -20.24 14.74 37.19
C ALA A 20 -20.75 14.34 35.80
N GLN A 21 -19.95 13.61 35.02
CA GLN A 21 -20.36 13.10 33.71
C GLN A 21 -21.43 12.01 33.84
N LEU A 22 -21.29 11.09 34.79
CA LEU A 22 -22.27 10.05 35.08
C LEU A 22 -23.65 10.64 35.46
N GLU A 23 -23.65 11.65 36.34
CA GLU A 23 -24.86 12.36 36.78
C GLU A 23 -25.51 13.09 35.59
N LYS A 24 -24.72 13.71 34.73
CA LYS A 24 -25.19 14.37 33.50
C LYS A 24 -25.85 13.37 32.53
N ASP A 25 -25.26 12.20 32.33
CA ASP A 25 -25.81 11.18 31.42
C ASP A 25 -27.11 10.58 31.98
N ARG A 26 -27.21 10.42 33.30
CA ARG A 26 -28.49 10.07 33.97
C ARG A 26 -29.55 11.15 33.76
N GLN A 27 -29.23 12.42 34.01
CA GLN A 27 -30.17 13.53 33.80
C GLN A 27 -30.62 13.62 32.35
N TYR A 28 -29.70 13.37 31.41
CA TYR A 28 -29.97 13.33 30.00
C TYR A 28 -30.96 12.20 29.62
N LEU A 29 -30.75 10.98 30.13
CA LEU A 29 -31.69 9.88 29.90
C LEU A 29 -33.09 10.19 30.46
N LEU A 30 -33.18 10.74 31.68
CA LEU A 30 -34.46 11.13 32.28
C LEU A 30 -35.16 12.23 31.46
N PHE A 31 -34.39 13.17 30.92
CA PHE A 31 -34.92 14.19 30.02
C PHE A 31 -35.49 13.59 28.73
N LEU A 32 -34.76 12.66 28.08
CA LEU A 32 -35.26 11.96 26.89
C LEU A 32 -36.54 11.17 27.20
N LEU A 33 -36.55 10.46 28.33
CA LEU A 33 -37.69 9.66 28.75
C LEU A 33 -38.93 10.54 28.98
N ALA A 34 -38.77 11.67 29.67
CA ALA A 34 -39.88 12.58 29.96
C ALA A 34 -40.41 13.32 28.73
N ASN A 35 -39.52 13.79 27.85
CA ASN A 35 -39.90 14.71 26.76
C ASN A 35 -40.13 14.00 25.43
N ASP A 36 -39.22 13.11 25.04
CA ASP A 36 -39.25 12.48 23.72
C ASP A 36 -40.07 11.18 23.72
N LEU A 37 -40.10 10.49 24.86
CA LEU A 37 -40.78 9.19 25.01
C LEU A 37 -42.03 9.25 25.93
N GLY A 38 -42.28 10.39 26.57
CA GLY A 38 -43.50 10.65 27.36
C GLY A 38 -43.64 9.81 28.65
N TYR A 39 -42.53 9.33 29.22
CA TYR A 39 -42.50 8.61 30.50
C TYR A 39 -42.68 9.58 31.68
N ASP A 40 -43.49 9.20 32.68
CA ASP A 40 -43.42 9.88 33.97
C ASP A 40 -42.17 9.39 34.71
N THR A 41 -41.28 10.32 35.04
CA THR A 41 -40.06 10.03 35.80
C THR A 41 -40.31 9.35 37.15
N ARG A 42 -41.53 9.42 37.68
CA ARG A 42 -41.94 8.74 38.94
C ARG A 42 -42.12 7.23 38.78
N ASP A 43 -42.34 6.75 37.56
CA ASP A 43 -42.52 5.32 37.26
C ASP A 43 -41.18 4.61 36.96
N ILE A 44 -40.07 5.35 37.02
CA ILE A 44 -38.73 4.87 36.71
C ILE A 44 -38.00 4.51 38.01
N SER A 45 -37.53 3.27 38.12
CA SER A 45 -36.70 2.84 39.25
C SER A 45 -35.23 3.13 38.94
N ILE A 46 -34.56 3.87 39.82
CA ILE A 46 -33.14 4.21 39.70
C ILE A 46 -32.41 3.63 40.90
N SER A 47 -31.41 2.79 40.65
CA SER A 47 -30.42 2.37 41.63
C SER A 47 -29.04 2.90 41.23
N SER A 48 -28.23 3.20 42.25
CA SER A 48 -26.86 3.68 42.07
C SER A 48 -25.95 2.89 42.99
N GLU A 49 -24.89 2.31 42.45
CA GLU A 49 -23.80 1.78 43.27
C GLU A 49 -22.65 2.80 43.30
N HIS A 50 -22.26 3.21 44.50
CA HIS A 50 -21.07 4.01 44.77
C HIS A 50 -20.16 3.16 45.66
N SER A 51 -19.10 2.59 45.08
CA SER A 51 -18.13 1.81 45.83
C SER A 51 -17.14 2.76 46.51
N ASP A 52 -17.36 3.04 47.80
CA ASP A 52 -16.42 3.80 48.65
C ASP A 52 -15.19 2.97 49.10
N ILE A 53 -15.07 1.71 48.65
CA ILE A 53 -14.01 0.79 49.06
C ILE A 53 -13.45 0.08 47.82
N GLU A 54 -12.16 0.33 47.55
CA GLU A 54 -11.30 -0.30 46.54
C GLU A 54 -11.80 -0.25 45.09
N ALA A 55 -11.26 0.74 44.37
CA ALA A 55 -11.52 1.12 42.97
C ALA A 55 -11.13 0.08 41.88
N SER A 56 -11.45 -1.19 42.07
CA SER A 56 -11.00 -2.26 41.15
C SER A 56 -12.10 -3.18 40.62
N VAL A 57 -13.28 -3.29 41.25
CA VAL A 57 -14.22 -4.38 40.89
C VAL A 57 -15.50 -3.90 40.20
N ASN A 58 -16.00 -2.69 40.49
CA ASN A 58 -17.15 -2.15 39.78
C ASN A 58 -17.10 -0.61 39.72
N PRO A 59 -17.02 0.02 38.52
CA PRO A 59 -17.09 1.46 38.40
C PRO A 59 -18.47 1.98 38.80
N ALA A 60 -18.52 3.19 39.37
CA ALA A 60 -19.78 3.86 39.68
C ALA A 60 -20.67 3.95 38.44
N HIS A 61 -21.91 3.48 38.57
CA HIS A 61 -22.86 3.39 37.48
C HIS A 61 -24.29 3.65 37.98
N TYR A 62 -25.16 4.07 37.07
CA TYR A 62 -26.59 4.13 37.31
C TYR A 62 -27.28 2.97 36.62
N MET A 63 -28.15 2.28 37.34
CA MET A 63 -29.06 1.31 36.78
C MET A 63 -30.47 1.88 36.79
N ILE A 64 -31.10 1.93 35.62
CA ILE A 64 -32.38 2.58 35.41
C ILE A 64 -33.32 1.56 34.79
N THR A 65 -34.36 1.17 35.53
CA THR A 65 -35.37 0.23 35.05
C THR A 65 -36.62 0.97 34.62
N ILE A 66 -36.97 0.79 33.35
CA ILE A 66 -38.08 1.43 32.65
C ILE A 66 -39.18 0.38 32.45
N PRO A 67 -40.40 0.62 32.96
CA PRO A 67 -41.50 -0.34 32.82
C PRO A 67 -41.99 -0.43 31.37
N PRO A 68 -42.53 -1.61 30.96
CA PRO A 68 -43.16 -1.76 29.66
C PRO A 68 -44.41 -0.88 29.53
N ARG A 69 -44.62 -0.28 28.36
CA ARG A 69 -45.85 0.46 28.03
C ARG A 69 -46.66 -0.28 26.99
N GLN A 70 -47.79 -0.83 27.43
CA GLN A 70 -48.71 -1.60 26.57
C GLN A 70 -49.31 -0.75 25.44
N GLU A 71 -49.62 0.53 25.70
CA GLU A 71 -50.26 1.43 24.74
C GLU A 71 -49.38 1.73 23.51
N CYS A 72 -48.05 1.75 23.69
CA CYS A 72 -47.09 2.05 22.62
C CYS A 72 -46.28 0.81 22.19
N GLN A 73 -46.66 -0.39 22.65
CA GLN A 73 -45.91 -1.64 22.44
C GLN A 73 -44.42 -1.54 22.82
N GLN A 74 -44.08 -0.65 23.76
CA GLN A 74 -42.70 -0.45 24.19
C GLN A 74 -42.34 -1.50 25.25
N PRO A 75 -41.36 -2.37 24.99
CA PRO A 75 -40.93 -3.39 25.94
C PRO A 75 -40.23 -2.75 27.16
N GLY A 76 -40.21 -3.48 28.28
CA GLY A 76 -39.45 -3.07 29.46
C GLY A 76 -37.97 -3.00 29.15
N ARG A 77 -37.29 -1.98 29.68
CA ARG A 77 -35.87 -1.73 29.43
C ARG A 77 -35.12 -1.55 30.74
N THR A 78 -33.94 -2.14 30.83
CA THR A 78 -32.97 -1.87 31.91
C THR A 78 -31.75 -1.22 31.29
N VAL A 79 -31.42 -0.02 31.74
CA VAL A 79 -30.31 0.79 31.21
C VAL A 79 -29.23 0.92 32.28
N ALA A 80 -28.03 0.45 31.97
CA ALA A 80 -26.85 0.61 32.81
C ALA A 80 -25.94 1.68 32.20
N ILE A 81 -25.75 2.80 32.90
CA ILE A 81 -24.93 3.94 32.45
C ILE A 81 -23.57 3.86 33.12
N TYR A 82 -22.51 3.68 32.33
CA TYR A 82 -21.11 3.79 32.74
C TYR A 82 -20.47 5.04 32.12
N PRO A 83 -19.32 5.51 32.63
CA PRO A 83 -18.69 6.74 32.13
C PRO A 83 -18.37 6.76 30.62
N ASP A 84 -18.04 5.60 30.05
CA ASP A 84 -17.63 5.43 28.66
C ASP A 84 -18.73 4.85 27.75
N ILE A 85 -19.76 4.25 28.35
CA ILE A 85 -20.70 3.41 27.62
C ILE A 85 -22.02 3.27 28.34
N THR A 86 -23.11 3.20 27.58
CA THR A 86 -24.42 2.83 28.10
C THR A 86 -24.83 1.47 27.55
N LEU A 87 -25.26 0.58 28.44
CA LEU A 87 -25.77 -0.74 28.08
C LEU A 87 -27.29 -0.74 28.22
N VAL A 88 -28.00 -1.22 27.20
CA VAL A 88 -29.46 -1.25 27.17
C VAL A 88 -29.94 -2.67 27.02
N PHE A 89 -30.68 -3.16 28.00
CA PHE A 89 -31.19 -4.53 28.06
C PHE A 89 -32.70 -4.57 27.90
N ASP A 90 -33.20 -5.61 27.24
CA ASP A 90 -34.61 -5.98 27.31
C ASP A 90 -34.85 -6.71 28.64
N THR A 91 -35.63 -6.10 29.53
CA THR A 91 -35.82 -6.62 30.90
C THR A 91 -36.40 -8.04 30.90
N HIS A 92 -37.25 -8.38 29.93
CA HIS A 92 -37.87 -9.70 29.87
C HIS A 92 -36.96 -10.74 29.20
N ALA A 93 -36.29 -10.37 28.10
CA ALA A 93 -35.33 -11.28 27.45
C ALA A 93 -34.17 -11.62 28.39
N THR A 94 -33.67 -10.65 29.14
CA THR A 94 -32.54 -10.84 30.05
C THR A 94 -32.88 -11.78 31.22
N GLN A 95 -34.13 -11.77 31.70
CA GLN A 95 -34.62 -12.75 32.68
C GLN A 95 -34.70 -14.17 32.12
N GLN A 96 -34.98 -14.33 30.83
CA GLN A 96 -35.01 -15.64 30.16
C GLN A 96 -33.61 -16.19 29.87
N CYS A 97 -32.61 -15.33 29.64
CA CYS A 97 -31.22 -15.72 29.44
C CYS A 97 -30.51 -16.17 30.74
N ARG A 98 -31.07 -15.87 31.92
CA ARG A 98 -30.52 -16.27 33.23
C ARG A 98 -31.55 -16.99 34.13
N PRO A 99 -31.94 -18.23 33.80
CA PRO A 99 -32.87 -19.00 34.65
C PRO A 99 -32.23 -19.54 35.95
N GLU A 100 -30.90 -19.71 36.01
CA GLU A 100 -30.20 -20.37 37.12
C GLU A 100 -29.53 -19.43 38.14
N GLN A 101 -29.44 -18.13 37.81
CA GLN A 101 -28.88 -17.10 38.69
C GLN A 101 -29.98 -16.09 39.01
N HIS A 102 -30.71 -16.30 40.12
CA HIS A 102 -31.70 -15.35 40.66
C HIS A 102 -31.04 -14.06 41.23
N GLY A 103 -30.02 -13.54 40.56
CA GLY A 103 -29.43 -12.23 40.88
C GLY A 103 -30.11 -11.16 40.05
N SER A 104 -30.50 -10.05 40.69
CA SER A 104 -30.87 -8.82 39.99
C SER A 104 -29.73 -8.41 39.06
N LEU A 105 -30.02 -7.76 37.92
CA LEU A 105 -28.98 -7.19 37.06
C LEU A 105 -28.05 -6.25 37.83
N GLU A 106 -28.54 -5.71 38.95
CA GLU A 106 -27.85 -4.86 39.91
C GLU A 106 -26.61 -5.50 40.54
N SER A 107 -26.54 -6.82 40.64
CA SER A 107 -25.35 -7.50 41.19
C SER A 107 -24.30 -7.87 40.14
N CYS A 108 -24.51 -7.52 38.86
CA CYS A 108 -23.60 -7.91 37.78
C CYS A 108 -22.50 -6.88 37.59
N THR A 109 -21.30 -7.33 37.25
CA THR A 109 -20.22 -6.43 36.83
C THR A 109 -20.42 -5.94 35.38
N LYS A 110 -19.76 -4.83 35.02
CA LYS A 110 -19.80 -4.30 33.64
C LYS A 110 -19.38 -5.37 32.62
N GLU A 111 -18.34 -6.12 32.94
CA GLU A 111 -17.78 -7.18 32.09
C GLU A 111 -18.77 -8.34 31.92
N GLU A 112 -19.44 -8.74 33.01
CA GLU A 112 -20.49 -9.77 32.96
C GLU A 112 -21.69 -9.34 32.12
N LEU A 113 -22.09 -8.07 32.20
CA LEU A 113 -23.15 -7.50 31.36
C LEU A 113 -22.76 -7.48 29.88
N LEU A 114 -21.52 -7.12 29.57
CA LEU A 114 -21.01 -7.18 28.19
C LEU A 114 -20.93 -8.61 27.67
N ASP A 115 -20.52 -9.57 28.51
CA ASP A 115 -20.46 -10.98 28.12
C ASP A 115 -21.86 -11.57 27.91
N LEU A 116 -22.88 -11.10 28.65
CA LEU A 116 -24.28 -11.44 28.36
C LEU A 116 -24.71 -10.96 26.97
N ILE A 117 -24.39 -9.72 26.60
CA ILE A 117 -24.70 -9.19 25.26
C ILE A 117 -23.99 -9.99 24.16
N LYS A 118 -22.78 -10.49 24.42
CA LYS A 118 -22.06 -11.35 23.48
C LYS A 118 -22.68 -12.74 23.36
N GLN A 119 -23.15 -13.31 24.48
CA GLN A 119 -23.80 -14.63 24.50
C GLN A 119 -25.15 -14.60 23.80
N ASP A 120 -25.97 -13.58 24.08
CA ASP A 120 -27.24 -13.35 23.40
C ASP A 120 -27.35 -11.90 22.90
N PRO A 121 -27.00 -11.66 21.63
CA PRO A 121 -27.23 -10.40 20.92
C PRO A 121 -28.65 -9.82 21.03
N ALA A 122 -29.67 -10.64 21.26
CA ALA A 122 -31.06 -10.20 21.37
C ALA A 122 -31.42 -9.65 22.75
N CYS A 123 -30.62 -9.91 23.78
CA CYS A 123 -30.94 -9.46 25.14
C CYS A 123 -30.51 -8.02 25.44
N GLY A 124 -29.53 -7.48 24.72
CA GLY A 124 -29.08 -6.10 24.96
C GLY A 124 -28.23 -5.46 23.86
N LEU A 125 -27.90 -4.19 24.08
CA LEU A 125 -27.13 -3.33 23.16
C LEU A 125 -26.05 -2.57 23.90
N GLU A 126 -24.92 -2.43 23.21
CA GLU A 126 -23.79 -1.61 23.61
C GLU A 126 -23.88 -0.26 22.88
N LEU A 127 -24.02 0.84 23.63
CA LEU A 127 -24.13 2.19 23.09
C LEU A 127 -22.95 3.06 23.55
N PRO A 128 -21.90 3.21 22.72
CA PRO A 128 -20.79 4.08 23.04
C PRO A 128 -21.23 5.55 23.06
N HIS A 129 -20.67 6.31 23.99
CA HIS A 129 -20.92 7.75 24.08
C HIS A 129 -20.24 8.47 22.90
N GLY A 130 -21.01 9.18 22.08
CA GLY A 130 -20.52 9.79 20.85
C GLY A 130 -21.62 10.55 20.11
N GLN A 131 -21.31 11.00 18.88
CA GLN A 131 -22.19 11.88 18.10
C GLN A 131 -23.58 11.28 17.81
N ARG A 132 -23.71 9.95 17.81
CA ARG A 132 -24.97 9.23 17.58
C ARG A 132 -25.68 8.78 18.83
N PHE A 133 -25.08 9.00 20.01
CA PHE A 133 -25.55 8.43 21.27
C PHE A 133 -27.04 8.66 21.49
N THR A 134 -27.51 9.89 21.30
CA THR A 134 -28.93 10.26 21.36
C THR A 134 -29.84 9.40 20.48
N ALA A 135 -29.51 9.32 19.19
CA ALA A 135 -30.34 8.59 18.23
C ALA A 135 -30.32 7.09 18.51
N SER A 136 -29.14 6.54 18.81
CA SER A 136 -29.00 5.12 19.16
C SER A 136 -29.74 4.77 20.46
N MET A 137 -29.73 5.67 21.45
CA MET A 137 -30.47 5.51 22.69
C MET A 137 -31.98 5.48 22.44
N VAL A 138 -32.50 6.40 21.61
CA VAL A 138 -33.92 6.41 21.21
C VAL A 138 -34.28 5.12 20.47
N ASP A 139 -33.47 4.69 19.50
CA ASP A 139 -33.71 3.45 18.77
C ASP A 139 -33.75 2.23 19.71
N ALA A 140 -32.82 2.15 20.66
CA ALA A 140 -32.73 1.06 21.64
C ALA A 140 -33.93 1.02 22.62
N LEU A 141 -34.51 2.18 22.96
CA LEU A 141 -35.66 2.27 23.84
C LEU A 141 -36.99 2.03 23.13
N THR A 142 -37.08 2.34 21.83
CA THR A 142 -38.34 2.35 21.08
C THR A 142 -38.57 1.10 20.24
N HIS A 143 -37.51 0.37 19.87
CA HIS A 143 -37.61 -0.81 19.02
C HIS A 143 -37.13 -2.09 19.73
N PRO A 144 -37.53 -3.28 19.23
CA PRO A 144 -36.91 -4.54 19.63
C PRO A 144 -35.37 -4.48 19.47
N ILE A 145 -34.63 -5.07 20.40
CA ILE A 145 -33.16 -5.00 20.45
C ILE A 145 -32.51 -5.38 19.12
N THR A 146 -32.99 -6.44 18.46
CA THR A 146 -32.49 -6.89 17.16
C THR A 146 -32.70 -5.85 16.05
N GLU A 147 -33.85 -5.18 16.03
CA GLU A 147 -34.15 -4.16 15.03
C GLU A 147 -33.37 -2.87 15.29
N ALA A 148 -33.31 -2.44 16.56
CA ALA A 148 -32.49 -1.30 16.96
C ALA A 148 -31.02 -1.51 16.57
N ARG A 149 -30.47 -2.71 16.80
CA ARG A 149 -29.12 -3.08 16.35
C ARG A 149 -28.93 -2.89 14.86
N ALA A 150 -29.87 -3.38 14.06
CA ALA A 150 -29.81 -3.28 12.60
C ALA A 150 -29.85 -1.82 12.13
N ARG A 151 -30.76 -1.01 12.69
CA ARG A 151 -30.88 0.43 12.37
C ARG A 151 -29.62 1.20 12.73
N ILE A 152 -29.07 0.98 13.92
CA ILE A 152 -27.84 1.64 14.37
C ILE A 152 -26.68 1.26 13.44
N THR A 153 -26.54 -0.03 13.12
CA THR A 153 -25.49 -0.53 12.22
C THR A 153 -25.62 0.04 10.81
N GLU A 154 -26.82 -0.02 10.23
CA GLU A 154 -27.09 0.53 8.90
C GLU A 154 -26.80 2.02 8.86
N ALA A 155 -27.24 2.77 9.87
CA ALA A 155 -27.05 4.19 9.91
C ALA A 155 -25.56 4.55 10.08
N MET A 156 -24.79 3.80 10.88
CA MET A 156 -23.33 3.94 10.98
C MET A 156 -22.65 3.70 9.63
N GLU A 157 -23.04 2.66 8.91
CA GLU A 157 -22.54 2.42 7.55
C GLU A 157 -22.89 3.55 6.59
N LEU A 158 -24.11 4.07 6.67
CA LEU A 158 -24.62 5.12 5.80
C LEU A 158 -23.87 6.43 6.04
N GLU A 159 -23.60 6.79 7.30
CA GLU A 159 -22.74 7.92 7.65
C GLU A 159 -21.29 7.73 7.22
N GLN A 160 -20.73 6.54 7.36
CA GLN A 160 -19.38 6.28 6.84
C GLN A 160 -19.32 6.45 5.32
N LYS A 161 -20.30 5.90 4.59
CA LYS A 161 -20.47 6.09 3.14
C LYS A 161 -20.67 7.57 2.80
N HIS A 162 -21.48 8.29 3.58
CA HIS A 162 -21.80 9.69 3.35
C HIS A 162 -20.62 10.61 3.68
N HIS A 163 -19.83 10.35 4.72
CA HIS A 163 -18.59 11.05 5.04
C HIS A 163 -17.55 10.82 3.94
N ILE A 164 -17.41 9.59 3.44
CA ILE A 164 -16.56 9.29 2.29
C ILE A 164 -17.05 10.07 1.05
N ALA A 165 -18.35 10.13 0.80
CA ALA A 165 -18.93 10.84 -0.33
C ALA A 165 -18.89 12.38 -0.20
N GLN A 166 -19.10 12.92 1.00
CA GLN A 166 -19.07 14.37 1.29
C GLN A 166 -17.64 14.88 1.32
N THR A 167 -16.69 14.17 1.92
CA THR A 167 -15.26 14.50 1.82
C THR A 167 -14.79 14.47 0.35
N ARG A 168 -15.37 13.58 -0.47
CA ARG A 168 -15.15 13.53 -1.93
C ARG A 168 -15.83 14.66 -2.71
N ARG A 169 -16.97 15.20 -2.25
CA ARG A 169 -17.70 16.30 -2.92
C ARG A 169 -17.27 17.69 -2.46
N SER A 170 -16.91 17.88 -1.20
CA SER A 170 -16.62 19.19 -0.60
C SER A 170 -15.27 19.76 -0.99
N LEU A 171 -14.32 18.91 -1.41
CA LEU A 171 -12.99 19.37 -1.80
C LEU A 171 -12.87 19.70 -3.29
N GLY A 172 -13.69 19.11 -4.16
CA GLY A 172 -13.42 19.13 -5.61
C GLY A 172 -12.04 18.55 -5.99
N LYS A 173 -11.27 18.02 -5.04
CA LYS A 173 -9.93 17.45 -5.22
C LYS A 173 -10.01 15.94 -5.11
N VAL A 174 -9.25 15.25 -5.95
CA VAL A 174 -9.16 13.78 -6.04
C VAL A 174 -7.82 13.29 -5.50
N THR A 175 -7.80 12.07 -4.96
CA THR A 175 -6.55 11.42 -4.53
C THR A 175 -5.74 10.95 -5.74
N ILE A 176 -4.45 10.69 -5.55
CA ILE A 176 -3.56 10.06 -6.56
C ILE A 176 -4.20 8.81 -7.17
N HIS A 177 -4.76 7.92 -6.35
CA HIS A 177 -5.40 6.69 -6.82
C HIS A 177 -6.56 6.95 -7.77
N ARG A 178 -7.40 7.96 -7.47
CA ARG A 178 -8.55 8.29 -8.32
C ARG A 178 -8.13 9.05 -9.58
N ALA A 179 -7.16 9.95 -9.47
CA ALA A 179 -6.54 10.56 -10.65
C ALA A 179 -5.94 9.50 -11.57
N ALA A 180 -5.24 8.50 -11.01
CA ALA A 180 -4.67 7.40 -11.79
C ALA A 180 -5.75 6.56 -12.50
N GLU A 181 -6.88 6.29 -11.83
CA GLU A 181 -8.04 5.62 -12.43
C GLU A 181 -8.65 6.44 -13.58
N GLU A 182 -8.85 7.74 -13.39
CA GLU A 182 -9.36 8.66 -14.42
C GLU A 182 -8.42 8.75 -15.64
N LEU A 183 -7.11 8.75 -15.39
CA LEU A 183 -6.07 8.80 -16.42
C LEU A 183 -5.73 7.42 -17.00
N ARG A 184 -6.31 6.33 -16.47
CA ARG A 184 -6.03 4.93 -16.83
C ARG A 184 -4.53 4.57 -16.75
N VAL A 185 -3.84 5.09 -15.74
CA VAL A 185 -2.42 4.81 -15.44
C VAL A 185 -2.26 4.18 -14.07
N ALA A 186 -1.06 3.70 -13.75
CA ALA A 186 -0.77 3.21 -12.40
C ALA A 186 -0.64 4.38 -11.41
N PRO A 187 -1.03 4.24 -10.13
CA PRO A 187 -0.83 5.30 -9.11
C PRO A 187 0.63 5.78 -9.00
N GLN A 188 1.57 4.85 -9.09
CA GLN A 188 3.02 5.12 -9.09
C GLN A 188 3.46 6.04 -10.25
N THR A 189 2.75 6.02 -11.36
CA THR A 189 3.02 6.92 -12.49
C THR A 189 2.68 8.35 -12.12
N VAL A 190 1.54 8.54 -11.46
CA VAL A 190 1.12 9.87 -11.00
C VAL A 190 2.08 10.36 -9.93
N GLU A 191 2.47 9.52 -8.97
CA GLU A 191 3.51 9.87 -7.96
C GLU A 191 4.82 10.33 -8.60
N LYS A 192 5.36 9.58 -9.57
CA LYS A 192 6.58 9.98 -10.28
C LYS A 192 6.43 11.28 -11.05
N ALA A 193 5.26 11.54 -11.63
CA ALA A 193 4.99 12.81 -12.31
C ALA A 193 4.93 13.98 -11.32
N LEU A 194 4.53 13.75 -10.07
CA LEU A 194 4.56 14.76 -9.01
C LEU A 194 6.00 15.05 -8.52
N ASP A 195 6.90 14.07 -8.63
CA ASP A 195 8.32 14.24 -8.32
C ASP A 195 9.11 14.97 -9.42
N ASP A 196 8.58 15.04 -10.65
CA ASP A 196 9.21 15.76 -11.76
C ASP A 196 9.17 17.28 -11.51
N PRO A 197 10.33 17.96 -11.43
CA PRO A 197 10.38 19.40 -11.13
C PRO A 197 9.67 20.27 -12.18
N VAL A 198 9.69 19.87 -13.46
CA VAL A 198 9.06 20.62 -14.56
C VAL A 198 7.54 20.57 -14.43
N ILE A 199 7.01 19.41 -14.04
CA ILE A 199 5.56 19.23 -13.86
C ILE A 199 5.09 19.80 -12.54
N ARG A 200 5.89 19.67 -11.48
CA ARG A 200 5.59 20.26 -10.18
C ARG A 200 5.49 21.79 -10.25
N GLU A 201 6.31 22.44 -11.08
CA GLU A 201 6.20 23.88 -11.35
C GLU A 201 4.86 24.23 -12.02
N LYS A 202 4.45 23.46 -13.02
CA LYS A 202 3.16 23.63 -13.72
C LYS A 202 1.94 23.35 -12.82
N LEU A 203 2.03 22.37 -11.93
CA LEU A 203 0.96 21.98 -11.01
C LEU A 203 0.77 22.96 -9.85
N GLY A 204 1.82 23.69 -9.48
CA GLY A 204 1.81 24.62 -8.36
C GLY A 204 1.68 23.92 -7.00
N LYS A 205 1.02 24.58 -6.03
CA LYS A 205 0.83 24.03 -4.69
C LYS A 205 -0.19 22.89 -4.70
N ILE A 206 0.24 21.71 -4.26
CA ILE A 206 -0.60 20.52 -4.08
C ILE A 206 -1.03 20.44 -2.62
N ALA A 207 -2.32 20.23 -2.38
CA ALA A 207 -2.82 20.06 -1.03
C ALA A 207 -2.46 18.67 -0.49
N THR A 208 -2.12 18.59 0.79
CA THR A 208 -1.89 17.32 1.49
C THR A 208 -2.88 17.19 2.64
N THR A 209 -3.43 16.00 2.81
CA THR A 209 -4.26 15.65 3.97
C THR A 209 -3.62 14.49 4.72
N GLN A 210 -3.80 14.43 6.03
CA GLN A 210 -3.33 13.31 6.83
C GLN A 210 -4.42 12.25 6.94
N ARG A 211 -4.08 10.99 6.70
CA ARG A 211 -4.95 9.82 6.92
C ARG A 211 -4.17 8.81 7.78
N GLY A 212 -4.44 8.81 9.08
CA GLY A 212 -3.63 8.05 10.04
C GLY A 212 -2.19 8.60 10.10
N THR A 213 -1.21 7.74 9.87
CA THR A 213 0.22 8.11 9.78
C THR A 213 0.67 8.54 8.38
N GLU A 214 -0.18 8.41 7.35
CA GLU A 214 0.19 8.70 5.96
C GLU A 214 -0.29 10.09 5.50
N LEU A 215 0.56 10.80 4.77
CA LEU A 215 0.20 12.02 4.04
C LEU A 215 -0.31 11.66 2.65
N GLN A 216 -1.53 12.08 2.33
CA GLN A 216 -2.14 11.90 1.01
C GLN A 216 -2.16 13.22 0.23
N HIS A 217 -1.70 13.17 -1.02
CA HIS A 217 -1.83 14.29 -1.95
C HIS A 217 -3.25 14.35 -2.54
N LEU A 218 -3.80 15.57 -2.58
CA LEU A 218 -5.10 15.90 -3.13
C LEU A 218 -4.91 16.84 -4.33
N LEU A 219 -5.30 16.35 -5.51
CA LEU A 219 -5.18 17.00 -6.81
C LEU A 219 -6.49 17.65 -7.21
N THR A 220 -6.46 18.91 -7.65
CA THR A 220 -7.64 19.59 -8.22
C THR A 220 -7.92 19.08 -9.65
N PRO A 221 -9.13 19.27 -10.20
CA PRO A 221 -9.45 18.84 -11.56
C PRO A 221 -8.53 19.47 -12.62
N PRO A 222 -8.14 20.77 -12.52
CA PRO A 222 -7.10 21.35 -13.38
C PRO A 222 -5.73 20.67 -13.25
N GLN A 223 -5.32 20.28 -12.03
CA GLN A 223 -4.06 19.55 -11.83
C GLN A 223 -4.10 18.17 -12.48
N VAL A 224 -5.25 17.48 -12.44
CA VAL A 224 -5.46 16.22 -13.15
C VAL A 224 -5.40 16.42 -14.67
N ALA A 225 -5.94 17.52 -15.19
CA ALA A 225 -5.85 17.83 -16.63
C ALA A 225 -4.41 18.10 -17.09
N ILE A 226 -3.60 18.82 -16.29
CA ILE A 226 -2.17 19.03 -16.55
C ILE A 226 -1.41 17.70 -16.54
N LEU A 227 -1.72 16.83 -15.57
CA LEU A 227 -1.18 15.47 -15.53
C LEU A 227 -1.63 14.65 -16.74
N ALA A 228 -2.88 14.81 -17.20
CA ALA A 228 -3.38 14.16 -18.39
C ALA A 228 -2.59 14.57 -19.63
N GLU A 229 -2.34 15.87 -19.82
CA GLU A 229 -1.53 16.40 -20.91
C GLU A 229 -0.09 15.87 -20.86
N HIS A 230 0.52 15.86 -19.67
CA HIS A 230 1.86 15.34 -19.50
C HIS A 230 1.96 13.83 -19.72
N LEU A 231 0.96 13.08 -19.25
CA LEU A 231 0.90 11.62 -19.32
C LEU A 231 0.25 11.12 -20.61
N GLN A 232 -0.20 12.01 -21.50
CA GLN A 232 -0.66 11.63 -22.83
C GLN A 232 0.46 10.85 -23.51
N SER A 233 0.20 9.55 -23.71
CA SER A 233 1.15 8.70 -24.41
C SER A 233 1.36 9.26 -25.80
N THR A 234 2.57 9.71 -26.09
CA THR A 234 3.10 9.77 -27.45
C THR A 234 3.62 8.37 -27.73
N PRO A 235 2.84 7.47 -28.36
CA PRO A 235 3.37 6.17 -28.74
C PRO A 235 4.58 6.38 -29.65
N PRO A 236 5.66 5.60 -29.47
CA PRO A 236 6.81 5.69 -30.35
C PRO A 236 6.35 5.41 -31.79
N PRO A 237 6.84 6.17 -32.79
CA PRO A 237 6.50 5.92 -34.18
C PRO A 237 6.86 4.48 -34.58
N GLU A 238 6.17 3.98 -35.60
CA GLU A 238 6.38 2.61 -36.06
C GLU A 238 7.85 2.35 -36.42
N GLY A 239 8.36 1.19 -36.01
CA GLY A 239 9.75 0.79 -36.25
C GLY A 239 10.79 1.35 -35.27
N TYR A 240 10.42 2.27 -34.38
CA TYR A 240 11.30 2.72 -33.30
C TYR A 240 11.53 1.60 -32.29
N ARG A 241 12.77 1.49 -31.77
CA ARG A 241 13.13 0.43 -30.81
C ARG A 241 13.87 1.02 -29.62
N THR A 242 13.63 0.45 -28.44
CA THR A 242 14.45 0.73 -27.26
C THR A 242 15.86 0.15 -27.43
N LEU A 243 16.81 0.61 -26.61
CA LEU A 243 18.17 0.07 -26.56
C LEU A 243 18.17 -1.47 -26.41
N ASN A 244 17.31 -2.00 -25.53
CA ASN A 244 17.16 -3.44 -25.35
C ASN A 244 16.55 -4.13 -26.58
N GLY A 245 15.63 -3.46 -27.28
CA GLY A 245 15.08 -3.94 -28.54
C GLY A 245 16.15 -4.07 -29.63
N ILE A 246 17.05 -3.08 -29.73
CA ILE A 246 18.20 -3.12 -30.63
C ILE A 246 19.15 -4.26 -30.24
N ALA A 247 19.51 -4.33 -28.95
CA ALA A 247 20.40 -5.37 -28.43
C ALA A 247 19.87 -6.78 -28.78
N LYS A 248 18.56 -7.01 -28.61
CA LYS A 248 17.92 -8.28 -28.96
C LYS A 248 17.96 -8.54 -30.47
N LYS A 249 17.67 -7.53 -31.31
CA LYS A 249 17.72 -7.63 -32.78
C LYS A 249 19.13 -8.03 -33.26
N LEU A 250 20.16 -7.42 -32.68
CA LEU A 250 21.56 -7.65 -33.03
C LEU A 250 22.14 -8.90 -32.33
N GLY A 251 21.46 -9.43 -31.30
CA GLY A 251 21.95 -10.55 -30.49
C GLY A 251 23.22 -10.22 -29.71
N ILE A 252 23.37 -8.96 -29.29
CA ILE A 252 24.50 -8.45 -28.49
C ILE A 252 23.99 -7.93 -27.12
N GLY A 253 24.90 -7.64 -26.20
CA GLY A 253 24.53 -7.08 -24.90
C GLY A 253 24.12 -5.60 -25.00
N GLY A 254 23.17 -5.17 -24.16
CA GLY A 254 22.75 -3.76 -24.11
C GLY A 254 23.90 -2.78 -23.84
N ASN A 255 24.85 -3.16 -22.98
CA ASN A 255 26.06 -2.35 -22.74
C ASN A 255 26.95 -2.21 -23.99
N THR A 256 26.96 -3.22 -24.87
CA THR A 256 27.67 -3.14 -26.15
C THR A 256 27.00 -2.14 -27.08
N VAL A 257 25.66 -2.15 -27.16
CA VAL A 257 24.89 -1.14 -27.91
C VAL A 257 25.18 0.27 -27.38
N ARG A 258 25.23 0.44 -26.06
CA ARG A 258 25.57 1.73 -25.44
C ARG A 258 26.94 2.23 -25.85
N ARG A 259 27.97 1.38 -25.77
CA ARG A 259 29.33 1.71 -26.20
C ARG A 259 29.41 2.07 -27.69
N ILE A 260 28.67 1.38 -28.54
CA ILE A 260 28.59 1.72 -29.98
C ILE A 260 28.02 3.13 -30.15
N ILE A 261 26.94 3.46 -29.45
CA ILE A 261 26.33 4.80 -29.49
C ILE A 261 27.33 5.85 -28.99
N ASP A 262 28.03 5.60 -27.88
CA ASP A 262 29.03 6.52 -27.34
C ASP A 262 30.20 6.76 -28.31
N GLU A 263 30.70 5.70 -28.96
CA GLU A 263 31.74 5.78 -30.00
C GLU A 263 31.28 6.54 -31.24
N LEU A 264 30.06 6.25 -31.73
CA LEU A 264 29.47 6.94 -32.87
C LEU A 264 29.30 8.44 -32.58
N ASN A 265 28.78 8.79 -31.40
CA ASN A 265 28.63 10.19 -30.99
C ASN A 265 29.99 10.88 -30.82
N SER A 266 30.99 10.18 -30.30
CA SER A 266 32.36 10.70 -30.23
C SER A 266 32.99 10.94 -31.61
N ALA A 267 32.56 10.18 -32.62
CA ALA A 267 32.96 10.35 -34.02
C ALA A 267 32.13 11.41 -34.78
N GLY A 268 31.17 12.06 -34.11
CA GLY A 268 30.36 13.15 -34.68
C GLY A 268 28.95 12.74 -35.13
N ALA A 269 28.49 11.51 -34.85
CA ALA A 269 27.09 11.16 -35.01
C ALA A 269 26.21 11.85 -33.93
N ASP A 270 24.92 12.05 -34.20
CA ASP A 270 23.96 12.63 -33.26
C ASP A 270 22.90 11.60 -32.86
N ILE A 271 23.35 10.51 -32.22
CA ILE A 271 22.51 9.38 -31.81
C ILE A 271 22.22 9.48 -30.31
N HIS A 272 21.16 10.22 -29.96
CA HIS A 272 20.70 10.33 -28.57
C HIS A 272 19.37 9.63 -28.31
N GLY A 273 18.66 9.22 -29.36
CA GLY A 273 17.29 8.71 -29.26
C GLY A 273 16.30 9.77 -28.77
N LYS A 274 15.01 9.42 -28.80
CA LYS A 274 13.91 10.26 -28.30
C LYS A 274 13.15 9.53 -27.21
N GLU A 275 12.71 10.28 -26.21
CA GLU A 275 11.93 9.74 -25.11
C GLU A 275 10.46 9.64 -25.52
N TYR A 276 9.85 8.49 -25.25
CA TYR A 276 8.42 8.26 -25.48
C TYR A 276 7.80 7.62 -24.25
N HIS A 277 6.57 8.03 -23.96
CA HIS A 277 5.80 7.53 -22.83
C HIS A 277 4.95 6.35 -23.26
N LYS A 278 5.09 5.22 -22.56
CA LYS A 278 4.14 4.12 -22.69
C LYS A 278 2.82 4.49 -22.04
N ALA A 279 1.74 3.83 -22.45
CA ALA A 279 0.43 3.89 -21.79
C ALA A 279 0.48 3.53 -20.29
N THR A 280 1.50 2.77 -19.86
CA THR A 280 1.76 2.46 -18.44
C THR A 280 2.45 3.61 -17.69
N GLY A 281 2.71 4.75 -18.33
CA GLY A 281 3.38 5.91 -17.75
C GLY A 281 4.89 5.80 -17.59
N LEU A 282 5.50 4.72 -18.09
CA LEU A 282 6.96 4.56 -18.10
C LEU A 282 7.52 5.25 -19.35
N SER A 283 8.47 6.16 -19.16
CA SER A 283 9.24 6.73 -20.25
C SER A 283 10.41 5.81 -20.61
N TYR A 284 10.63 5.63 -21.91
CA TYR A 284 11.82 4.94 -22.42
C TYR A 284 12.40 5.72 -23.57
N ARG A 285 13.72 5.61 -23.72
CA ARG A 285 14.44 6.13 -24.88
C ARG A 285 14.33 5.15 -26.04
N TYR A 286 13.77 5.63 -27.15
CA TYR A 286 13.65 4.90 -28.40
C TYR A 286 14.53 5.53 -29.48
N TYR A 287 15.09 4.69 -30.33
CA TYR A 287 15.98 5.07 -31.41
C TYR A 287 15.26 4.92 -32.74
N SER A 288 15.47 5.88 -33.63
CA SER A 288 14.84 5.88 -34.95
C SER A 288 15.33 4.71 -35.82
N PRO A 289 14.61 4.33 -36.88
CA PRO A 289 15.13 3.35 -37.84
C PRO A 289 16.48 3.75 -38.45
N THR A 290 16.76 5.05 -38.57
CA THR A 290 18.04 5.59 -39.06
C THR A 290 19.15 5.34 -38.05
N ASP A 291 18.96 5.73 -36.79
CA ASP A 291 19.88 5.47 -35.68
C ASP A 291 20.18 3.96 -35.57
N GLN A 292 19.14 3.14 -35.68
CA GLN A 292 19.26 1.68 -35.63
C GLN A 292 20.13 1.14 -36.77
N ARG A 293 20.05 1.71 -37.98
CA ARG A 293 20.88 1.31 -39.12
C ARG A 293 22.33 1.73 -38.92
N GLU A 294 22.59 2.91 -38.38
CA GLU A 294 23.95 3.36 -38.08
C GLU A 294 24.61 2.48 -37.01
N ILE A 295 23.90 2.20 -35.92
CA ILE A 295 24.34 1.27 -34.88
C ILE A 295 24.62 -0.13 -35.47
N GLU A 296 23.75 -0.60 -36.37
CA GLU A 296 23.92 -1.90 -37.04
C GLU A 296 25.12 -1.90 -37.98
N SER A 297 25.33 -0.83 -38.77
CA SER A 297 26.45 -0.68 -39.69
C SER A 297 27.78 -0.66 -38.95
N TRP A 298 27.89 0.15 -37.89
CA TRP A 298 29.08 0.21 -37.05
C TRP A 298 29.40 -1.14 -36.42
N ALA A 299 28.37 -1.84 -35.95
CA ALA A 299 28.56 -3.17 -35.38
C ALA A 299 29.03 -4.20 -36.43
N ARG A 300 28.67 -4.05 -37.71
CA ARG A 300 29.22 -4.86 -38.81
C ARG A 300 30.66 -4.49 -39.11
N GLU A 301 30.97 -3.20 -39.21
CA GLU A 301 32.31 -2.69 -39.50
C GLU A 301 33.34 -3.08 -38.43
N LYS A 302 32.97 -3.00 -37.15
CA LYS A 302 33.81 -3.44 -36.02
C LYS A 302 33.91 -4.97 -35.88
N GLY A 303 33.33 -5.72 -36.82
CA GLY A 303 33.34 -7.17 -36.85
C GLY A 303 32.59 -7.83 -35.68
N LEU A 304 31.64 -7.12 -35.05
CA LEU A 304 30.87 -7.67 -33.92
C LEU A 304 29.92 -8.80 -34.36
N PHE A 305 29.61 -8.86 -35.66
CA PHE A 305 28.83 -9.94 -36.27
C PHE A 305 29.68 -10.97 -37.01
N THR A 306 31.00 -10.78 -37.12
CA THR A 306 31.86 -11.66 -37.91
C THR A 306 32.04 -13.00 -37.19
N PRO A 307 31.57 -14.11 -37.77
CA PRO A 307 31.85 -15.44 -37.22
C PRO A 307 33.35 -15.71 -37.34
N ALA A 308 33.88 -16.56 -36.46
CA ALA A 308 35.27 -17.03 -36.60
C ALA A 308 35.45 -17.71 -37.98
N PRO A 309 36.53 -17.40 -38.72
CA PRO A 309 36.83 -18.08 -39.98
C PRO A 309 36.94 -19.59 -39.77
N ALA A 310 36.70 -20.36 -40.82
CA ALA A 310 36.79 -21.82 -40.75
C ALA A 310 38.17 -22.25 -40.23
N GLY A 311 38.19 -23.18 -39.26
CA GLY A 311 39.41 -23.68 -38.63
C GLY A 311 39.96 -22.83 -37.48
N TYR A 312 39.47 -21.62 -37.25
CA TYR A 312 39.87 -20.83 -36.07
C TYR A 312 39.30 -21.46 -34.80
N LEU A 313 40.15 -21.64 -33.79
CA LEU A 313 39.78 -22.26 -32.54
C LEU A 313 39.72 -21.22 -31.43
N LEU A 314 38.61 -21.24 -30.67
CA LEU A 314 38.50 -20.45 -29.46
C LEU A 314 39.62 -20.86 -28.48
N ARG A 315 40.22 -19.89 -27.78
CA ARG A 315 41.31 -20.16 -26.83
C ARG A 315 40.98 -21.26 -25.82
N THR A 316 39.73 -21.35 -25.36
CA THR A 316 39.29 -22.41 -24.46
C THR A 316 39.26 -23.77 -25.15
N ALA A 317 38.84 -23.85 -26.41
CA ALA A 317 38.88 -25.08 -27.19
C ALA A 317 40.32 -25.54 -27.47
N VAL A 318 41.26 -24.61 -27.66
CA VAL A 318 42.69 -24.94 -27.76
C VAL A 318 43.22 -25.48 -26.43
N ALA A 319 42.84 -24.86 -25.31
CA ALA A 319 43.21 -25.34 -23.98
C ALA A 319 42.69 -26.76 -23.71
N GLU A 320 41.42 -27.02 -24.06
CA GLU A 320 40.79 -28.34 -23.97
C GLU A 320 41.51 -29.38 -24.82
N LYS A 321 41.72 -29.11 -26.11
CA LYS A 321 42.40 -30.03 -27.04
C LYS A 321 43.84 -30.32 -26.66
N LEU A 322 44.52 -29.36 -26.03
CA LEU A 322 45.90 -29.54 -25.57
C LEU A 322 45.96 -30.06 -24.13
N HIS A 323 44.84 -30.30 -23.44
CA HIS A 323 44.81 -30.62 -22.00
C HIS A 323 45.64 -29.64 -21.15
N ALA A 324 45.55 -28.34 -21.46
CA ALA A 324 46.30 -27.27 -20.83
C ALA A 324 45.37 -26.30 -20.09
N THR A 325 45.89 -25.65 -19.05
CA THR A 325 45.12 -24.59 -18.39
C THR A 325 45.08 -23.33 -19.24
N TYR A 326 44.06 -22.50 -19.02
CA TYR A 326 43.95 -21.20 -19.68
C TYR A 326 45.16 -20.30 -19.43
N ALA A 327 45.73 -20.36 -18.22
CA ALA A 327 46.92 -19.61 -17.85
C ALA A 327 48.14 -20.06 -18.67
N THR A 328 48.32 -21.37 -18.84
CA THR A 328 49.39 -21.96 -19.67
C THR A 328 49.27 -21.50 -21.12
N ILE A 329 48.07 -21.52 -21.69
CA ILE A 329 47.84 -21.03 -23.06
C ILE A 329 48.14 -19.52 -23.16
N ASN A 330 47.72 -18.72 -22.19
CA ASN A 330 48.02 -17.27 -22.19
C ASN A 330 49.51 -16.99 -22.10
N HIS A 331 50.24 -17.77 -21.30
CA HIS A 331 51.69 -17.65 -21.20
C HIS A 331 52.37 -17.98 -22.53
N ALA A 332 51.96 -19.07 -23.19
CA ALA A 332 52.48 -19.43 -24.51
C ALA A 332 52.17 -18.36 -25.58
N ILE A 333 50.93 -17.83 -25.62
CA ILE A 333 50.55 -16.74 -26.53
C ILE A 333 51.45 -15.51 -26.33
N LYS A 334 51.71 -15.13 -25.06
CA LYS A 334 52.59 -14.01 -24.74
C LYS A 334 54.03 -14.28 -25.14
N ALA A 335 54.57 -15.46 -24.82
CA ALA A 335 55.95 -15.83 -25.14
C ALA A 335 56.20 -15.87 -26.65
N LEU A 336 55.19 -16.27 -27.43
CA LEU A 336 55.25 -16.34 -28.89
C LEU A 336 54.90 -15.01 -29.59
N GLY A 337 54.56 -13.95 -28.84
CA GLY A 337 54.15 -12.66 -29.40
C GLY A 337 52.87 -12.74 -30.25
N ILE A 338 52.02 -13.74 -30.01
CA ILE A 338 50.78 -13.94 -30.77
C ILE A 338 49.74 -12.92 -30.31
N THR A 339 49.12 -12.23 -31.27
CA THR A 339 47.96 -11.37 -31.02
C THR A 339 46.70 -12.08 -31.51
N PRO A 340 45.90 -12.70 -30.61
CA PRO A 340 44.69 -13.42 -31.02
C PRO A 340 43.58 -12.45 -31.40
N GLU A 341 42.85 -12.77 -32.46
CA GLU A 341 41.73 -11.95 -32.92
C GLU A 341 40.43 -12.32 -32.20
N GLN A 342 39.53 -11.34 -32.06
CA GLN A 342 38.26 -11.54 -31.37
C GLN A 342 37.11 -11.76 -32.34
N TYR A 343 36.52 -12.96 -32.28
CA TYR A 343 35.34 -13.35 -33.06
C TYR A 343 34.16 -13.73 -32.18
N ARG A 344 32.96 -13.81 -32.79
CA ARG A 344 31.74 -14.25 -32.10
C ARG A 344 31.81 -15.74 -31.78
N VAL A 345 31.64 -16.08 -30.50
CA VAL A 345 31.64 -17.48 -30.05
C VAL A 345 30.39 -18.19 -30.55
N ARG A 346 30.49 -19.43 -31.04
CA ARG A 346 29.32 -20.27 -31.34
C ARG A 346 28.87 -21.01 -30.09
N ARG A 347 27.56 -21.05 -29.85
CA ARG A 347 26.94 -21.91 -28.83
C ARG A 347 26.97 -23.36 -29.29
N GLN A 348 26.79 -24.30 -28.36
CA GLN A 348 26.76 -25.74 -28.64
C GLN A 348 25.68 -26.11 -29.68
N ASN A 349 24.59 -25.36 -29.78
CA ASN A 349 23.55 -25.53 -30.79
C ASN A 349 23.88 -24.88 -32.15
N GLY A 350 25.14 -24.51 -32.40
CA GLY A 350 25.58 -23.87 -33.64
C GLY A 350 25.20 -22.39 -33.78
N GLN A 351 24.34 -21.85 -32.93
CA GLN A 351 23.93 -20.44 -33.02
C GLN A 351 25.01 -19.49 -32.47
N PRO A 352 25.15 -18.28 -33.06
CA PRO A 352 26.08 -17.28 -32.55
C PRO A 352 25.71 -16.82 -31.13
N SER A 353 26.68 -16.87 -30.21
CA SER A 353 26.56 -16.34 -28.85
C SER A 353 26.64 -14.82 -28.83
N HIS A 354 26.08 -14.18 -27.79
CA HIS A 354 26.23 -12.75 -27.54
C HIS A 354 27.63 -12.38 -27.01
N LYS A 355 28.50 -13.36 -26.74
CA LYS A 355 29.86 -13.18 -26.22
C LYS A 355 30.92 -13.26 -27.34
N ARG A 356 31.92 -12.38 -27.29
CA ARG A 356 33.14 -12.48 -28.08
C ARG A 356 34.17 -13.35 -27.36
N GLY A 357 35.03 -14.00 -28.14
CA GLY A 357 36.14 -14.79 -27.62
C GLY A 357 37.39 -14.58 -28.46
N TYR A 358 38.56 -14.70 -27.83
CA TYR A 358 39.84 -14.71 -28.52
C TYR A 358 40.04 -16.05 -29.24
N HIS A 359 40.23 -16.01 -30.54
CA HIS A 359 40.47 -17.20 -31.36
C HIS A 359 41.90 -17.18 -31.88
N LEU A 360 42.46 -18.38 -32.03
CA LEU A 360 43.72 -18.63 -32.67
C LEU A 360 43.44 -19.20 -34.06
N SER A 361 44.12 -18.68 -35.08
CA SER A 361 44.19 -19.32 -36.39
C SER A 361 44.78 -20.73 -36.27
N PRO A 362 44.56 -21.64 -37.23
CA PRO A 362 45.18 -22.97 -37.22
C PRO A 362 46.70 -22.92 -36.99
N LYS A 363 47.39 -22.02 -37.70
CA LYS A 363 48.84 -21.80 -37.56
C LYS A 363 49.24 -21.33 -36.16
N GLN A 364 48.49 -20.38 -35.58
CA GLN A 364 48.76 -19.90 -34.22
C GLN A 364 48.49 -20.99 -33.17
N ALA A 365 47.44 -21.80 -33.36
CA ALA A 365 47.13 -22.91 -32.47
C ALA A 365 48.24 -23.98 -32.54
N GLU A 366 48.76 -24.28 -33.73
CA GLU A 366 49.91 -25.18 -33.92
C GLU A 366 51.19 -24.63 -33.30
N GLN A 367 51.47 -23.34 -33.42
CA GLN A 367 52.62 -22.69 -32.75
C GLN A 367 52.53 -22.83 -31.22
N VAL A 368 51.34 -22.61 -30.66
CA VAL A 368 51.09 -22.80 -29.22
C VAL A 368 51.26 -24.28 -28.84
N ALA A 369 50.77 -25.21 -29.66
CA ALA A 369 50.93 -26.64 -29.41
C ALA A 369 52.41 -27.06 -29.43
N ALA A 370 53.17 -26.61 -30.43
CA ALA A 370 54.59 -26.88 -30.58
C ALA A 370 55.42 -26.29 -29.41
N TYR A 371 55.14 -25.05 -29.00
CA TYR A 371 55.78 -24.42 -27.84
C TYR A 371 55.56 -25.22 -26.54
N LEU A 372 54.40 -25.86 -26.41
CA LEU A 372 54.07 -26.68 -25.25
C LEU A 372 54.52 -28.14 -25.40
N GLY A 373 55.14 -28.53 -26.52
CA GLY A 373 55.53 -29.91 -26.82
C GLY A 373 54.34 -30.86 -26.97
N ARG A 374 53.19 -30.37 -27.45
CA ARG A 374 51.92 -31.11 -27.57
C ARG A 374 51.43 -31.10 -29.02
N SER A 375 50.45 -31.95 -29.32
CA SER A 375 49.79 -32.02 -30.63
C SER A 375 48.29 -31.75 -30.51
N LEU A 376 47.75 -30.97 -31.45
CA LEU A 376 46.30 -30.75 -31.60
C LEU A 376 45.57 -31.95 -32.23
N GLY A 377 46.31 -32.94 -32.74
CA GLY A 377 45.82 -34.11 -33.47
C GLY A 377 45.47 -35.32 -32.61
N ALA A 378 45.46 -35.21 -31.28
CA ALA A 378 45.08 -36.31 -30.41
C ALA A 378 43.55 -36.49 -30.37
N THR A 379 42.98 -37.13 -31.38
CA THR A 379 41.75 -37.92 -31.20
C THR A 379 42.09 -39.07 -30.26
N VAL A 380 41.72 -38.93 -28.99
CA VAL A 380 41.65 -40.07 -28.07
C VAL A 380 40.52 -40.97 -28.57
N ARG A 381 40.86 -42.22 -28.88
CA ARG A 381 39.92 -43.31 -29.17
C ARG A 381 39.12 -43.69 -27.94
#